data_AF-K1TFU0-F1
#
_entry.id   AF-K1TFU0-F1
#
_cell.length_a   1.000
_cell.length_b   1.000
_cell.length_c   1.000
_cell.angle_alpha   90.00
_cell.angle_beta   90.00
_cell.angle_gamma   90.00
#
_symmetry.space_group_name_H-M   'P 1'
#
loop_
_entity.id
_entity.type
_entity.pdbx_description
1 polymer ?
#
loop_
_entity_poly.entity_id
_entity_poly.type
_entity_poly.pdbx_seq_one_letter_code
_entity_poly.pdbx_strand_id
1 'polypeptide(L)'
;LDGKWYSLTAKPGTYDDADPIGVLDVTVLSNRVLDRILGIADLRTSKRIDFVGGIRGLGELKRRVDSGEMKVAFALYPVSMKQLIDIADTGNIMPPKTTWFEPKLRSGVVIHSFAE
;
A
#
# COMPACT_ATOMS: atom_id res chain seq x y z
N LEU A 1 -5.22 -4.91 -18.25
CA LEU A 1 -4.70 -5.85 -19.27
C LEU A 1 -5.22 -5.40 -20.63
N ASP A 2 -4.37 -5.44 -21.66
CA ASP A 2 -4.65 -4.94 -23.02
C ASP A 2 -5.13 -3.49 -23.07
N GLY A 3 -4.44 -2.62 -22.33
CA GLY A 3 -4.76 -1.18 -22.26
C GLY A 3 -6.06 -0.82 -21.53
N LYS A 4 -6.77 -1.80 -20.94
CA LYS A 4 -8.02 -1.58 -20.20
C LYS A 4 -7.81 -1.48 -18.70
N TRP A 5 -8.60 -0.61 -18.08
CA TRP A 5 -8.78 -0.49 -16.64
C TRP A 5 -9.88 -1.43 -16.17
N TYR A 6 -9.68 -2.00 -14.99
CA TYR A 6 -10.64 -2.86 -14.32
C TYR A 6 -10.81 -2.36 -12.89
N SER A 7 -12.03 -2.44 -12.38
CA SER A 7 -12.30 -2.30 -10.95
C SER A 7 -12.36 -3.68 -10.32
N LEU A 8 -11.77 -3.82 -9.15
CA LEU A 8 -11.76 -5.05 -8.37
C LEU A 8 -12.37 -4.76 -7.01
N THR A 9 -13.30 -5.60 -6.58
CA THR A 9 -13.86 -5.57 -5.23
C THR A 9 -13.46 -6.86 -4.55
N ALA A 10 -12.89 -6.75 -3.35
CA ALA A 10 -12.56 -7.92 -2.55
C ALA A 10 -13.83 -8.74 -2.29
N LYS A 11 -13.76 -10.05 -2.50
CA LYS A 11 -14.91 -10.93 -2.30
C LYS A 11 -15.24 -11.01 -0.80
N PRO A 12 -16.51 -10.86 -0.38
CA PRO A 12 -16.88 -11.03 1.03
C PRO A 12 -16.38 -12.36 1.60
N GLY A 13 -15.89 -12.35 2.83
CA GLY A 13 -15.30 -13.51 3.50
C GLY A 13 -13.86 -13.84 3.08
N THR A 14 -13.22 -13.02 2.23
CA THR A 14 -11.79 -13.15 1.87
C THR A 14 -10.86 -12.24 2.68
N TYR A 15 -11.45 -11.35 3.47
CA TYR A 15 -10.82 -10.43 4.41
C TYR A 15 -11.59 -10.50 5.74
N ASP A 16 -10.97 -10.04 6.81
CA ASP A 16 -11.55 -10.01 8.15
C ASP A 16 -11.69 -8.55 8.60
N ASP A 17 -12.93 -8.09 8.78
CA ASP A 17 -13.23 -6.73 9.23
C ASP A 17 -12.81 -6.48 10.69
N ALA A 18 -12.59 -7.54 11.48
CA ALA A 18 -12.04 -7.45 12.83
C ALA A 18 -10.51 -7.36 12.85
N ASP A 19 -9.84 -7.63 11.73
CA ASP A 19 -8.39 -7.47 11.60
C ASP A 19 -8.07 -6.08 10.99
N PRO A 20 -7.57 -5.12 11.79
CA PRO A 20 -7.32 -3.76 11.32
C PRO A 20 -6.25 -3.70 10.21
N ILE A 21 -5.38 -4.70 10.11
CA ILE A 21 -4.39 -4.83 9.03
C ILE A 21 -4.94 -5.66 7.88
N GLY A 22 -5.58 -6.78 8.19
CA GLY A 22 -6.14 -7.74 7.23
C GLY A 22 -7.21 -7.15 6.31
N VAL A 23 -7.92 -6.13 6.77
CA VAL A 23 -8.96 -5.41 6.01
C VAL A 23 -8.39 -4.41 4.99
N LEU A 24 -7.11 -4.02 5.10
CA LEU A 24 -6.54 -3.01 4.19
C LEU A 24 -6.46 -3.57 2.76
N ASP A 25 -6.86 -2.76 1.77
CA ASP A 25 -6.81 -3.11 0.34
C ASP A 25 -5.45 -3.68 -0.10
N VAL A 26 -4.38 -3.06 0.39
CA VAL A 26 -3.00 -3.46 0.12
C VAL A 26 -2.65 -4.82 0.74
N THR A 27 -3.16 -5.13 1.94
CA THR A 27 -2.96 -6.42 2.59
C THR A 27 -3.71 -7.50 1.83
N VAL A 28 -4.98 -7.23 1.46
CA VAL A 28 -5.79 -8.15 0.65
C VAL A 28 -5.13 -8.41 -0.70
N LEU A 29 -4.70 -7.36 -1.41
CA LEU A 29 -4.02 -7.47 -2.69
C LEU A 29 -2.71 -8.26 -2.56
N SER A 30 -1.89 -7.95 -1.56
CA SER A 30 -0.61 -8.62 -1.34
C SER A 30 -0.79 -10.11 -1.09
N ASN A 31 -1.67 -10.47 -0.15
CA ASN A 31 -1.85 -11.87 0.27
C ASN A 31 -2.58 -12.72 -0.77
N ARG A 32 -3.54 -12.14 -1.51
CA ARG A 32 -4.39 -12.90 -2.42
C ARG A 32 -3.89 -12.90 -3.85
N VAL A 33 -3.29 -11.81 -4.31
CA VAL A 33 -2.89 -11.65 -5.71
C VAL A 33 -1.37 -11.65 -5.84
N LEU A 34 -0.67 -10.75 -5.14
CA LEU A 34 0.78 -10.60 -5.34
C LEU A 34 1.53 -11.85 -4.91
N ASP A 35 1.25 -12.37 -3.72
CA ASP A 35 1.85 -13.59 -3.22
C ASP A 35 1.29 -14.83 -3.94
N ARG A 36 0.01 -15.17 -3.71
CA ARG A 36 -0.57 -16.45 -4.16
C ARG A 36 -0.66 -16.65 -5.68
N ILE A 37 -0.80 -15.58 -6.45
CA ILE A 37 -0.96 -15.69 -7.92
C ILE A 37 0.33 -15.29 -8.63
N LEU A 38 0.98 -14.21 -8.20
CA LEU A 38 2.16 -13.67 -8.89
C LEU A 38 3.49 -14.15 -8.30
N GLY A 39 3.49 -14.79 -7.12
CA GLY A 39 4.70 -15.29 -6.45
C GLY A 39 5.58 -14.17 -5.89
N ILE A 40 4.99 -13.05 -5.47
CA ILE A 40 5.67 -11.89 -4.87
C ILE A 40 5.34 -11.87 -3.38
N ALA A 41 6.12 -12.63 -2.59
CA ALA A 41 5.90 -12.77 -1.15
C ALA A 41 6.39 -11.55 -0.35
N ASP A 42 7.60 -11.05 -0.65
CA ASP A 42 8.17 -9.89 0.05
C ASP A 42 8.30 -8.67 -0.88
N LEU A 43 7.47 -7.66 -0.60
CA LEU A 43 7.42 -6.38 -1.30
C LEU A 43 8.68 -5.52 -1.12
N ARG A 44 9.52 -5.81 -0.13
CA ARG A 44 10.73 -5.03 0.17
C ARG A 44 11.93 -5.48 -0.68
N THR A 45 11.96 -6.76 -1.06
CA THR A 45 13.12 -7.39 -1.69
C THR A 45 12.83 -7.86 -3.12
N SER A 46 11.56 -8.07 -3.47
CA SER A 46 11.19 -8.50 -4.82
C SER A 46 11.53 -7.45 -5.86
N LYS A 47 12.31 -7.85 -6.88
CA LYS A 47 12.62 -7.03 -8.05
C LYS A 47 11.49 -6.98 -9.08
N ARG A 48 10.40 -7.74 -8.86
CA ARG A 48 9.26 -7.85 -9.79
C ARG A 48 8.13 -6.85 -9.49
N ILE A 49 8.31 -6.01 -8.48
CA ILE A 49 7.37 -4.97 -8.08
C ILE A 49 8.10 -3.65 -7.89
N ASP A 50 7.44 -2.56 -8.25
CA ASP A 50 7.91 -1.21 -7.96
C ASP A 50 6.71 -0.33 -7.58
N PHE A 51 6.99 0.80 -6.94
CA PHE A 51 6.00 1.67 -6.32
C PHE A 51 6.06 3.08 -6.91
N VAL A 52 4.89 3.58 -7.29
CA VAL A 52 4.73 4.96 -7.74
C VAL A 52 4.31 5.83 -6.55
N GLY A 53 5.08 6.87 -6.27
CA GLY A 53 4.74 7.82 -5.20
C GLY A 53 3.46 8.60 -5.50
N GLY A 54 2.70 8.94 -4.45
CA GLY A 54 1.35 9.51 -4.56
C GLY A 54 1.24 10.73 -5.48
N ILE A 55 2.25 11.62 -5.46
CA ILE A 55 2.28 12.84 -6.28
C ILE A 55 2.20 12.60 -7.79
N ARG A 56 2.67 11.43 -8.26
CA ARG A 56 2.64 11.10 -9.70
C ARG A 56 1.29 10.54 -10.15
N GLY A 57 0.52 9.96 -9.21
CA GLY A 57 -0.82 9.44 -9.43
C GLY A 57 -0.95 8.35 -10.51
N LEU A 58 -2.16 8.23 -11.04
CA LEU A 58 -2.53 7.19 -12.03
C LEU A 58 -1.82 7.34 -13.39
N GLY A 59 -1.42 8.57 -13.75
CA GLY A 59 -0.75 8.83 -15.03
C GLY A 59 0.59 8.11 -15.14
N GLU A 60 1.39 8.10 -14.07
CA GLU A 60 2.66 7.39 -14.05
C GLU A 60 2.47 5.86 -14.05
N LEU A 61 1.46 5.35 -13.33
CA LEU A 61 1.11 3.93 -13.38
C LEU A 61 0.79 3.50 -14.82
N LYS A 62 -0.05 4.28 -15.52
CA LYS A 62 -0.38 4.04 -16.92
C LYS A 62 0.85 4.08 -17.81
N ARG A 63 1.69 5.13 -17.69
CA ARG A 63 2.90 5.29 -18.49
C ARG A 63 3.82 4.08 -18.39
N ARG A 64 4.06 3.55 -17.18
CA ARG A 64 4.94 2.39 -16.96
C ARG A 64 4.39 1.07 -17.53
N VAL A 65 3.07 0.92 -17.56
CA VAL A 65 2.44 -0.24 -18.21
C VAL A 65 2.48 -0.11 -19.72
N ASP A 66 2.10 1.06 -20.25
CA ASP A 66 2.06 1.32 -21.70
C ASP A 66 3.45 1.28 -22.35
N SER A 67 4.51 1.68 -21.61
CA SER A 67 5.90 1.60 -22.09
C SER A 67 6.46 0.18 -22.10
N GLY A 68 5.77 -0.78 -21.48
CA GLY A 68 6.25 -2.16 -21.30
C GLY A 68 7.25 -2.34 -20.15
N GLU A 69 7.55 -1.28 -19.38
CA GLU A 69 8.40 -1.36 -18.17
C GLU A 69 7.79 -2.31 -17.14
N MET A 70 6.47 -2.25 -16.96
CA MET A 70 5.69 -3.13 -16.09
C MET A 70 4.57 -3.83 -16.86
N LYS A 71 4.18 -5.04 -16.43
CA LYS A 71 3.10 -5.81 -17.09
C LYS A 71 1.69 -5.40 -16.64
N VAL A 72 1.55 -4.93 -15.41
CA VAL A 72 0.29 -4.52 -14.80
C VAL A 72 0.57 -3.52 -13.70
N ALA A 73 -0.39 -2.62 -13.45
CA ALA A 73 -0.38 -1.70 -12.33
C ALA A 73 -1.65 -1.88 -11.49
N PHE A 74 -1.51 -1.65 -10.19
CA PHE A 74 -2.63 -1.65 -9.24
C PHE A 74 -2.72 -0.27 -8.61
N ALA A 75 -3.93 0.29 -8.59
CA ALA A 75 -4.27 1.47 -7.83
C ALA A 75 -5.19 1.06 -6.69
N LEU A 76 -4.90 1.54 -5.48
CA LEU A 76 -5.59 1.17 -4.26
C LEU A 76 -6.18 2.43 -3.61
N TYR A 77 -7.24 2.27 -2.82
CA TYR A 77 -7.71 3.37 -2.00
C TYR A 77 -6.67 3.70 -0.92
N PRO A 78 -6.46 4.99 -0.61
CA PRO A 78 -5.55 5.37 0.44
C PRO A 78 -6.09 4.91 1.79
N VAL A 79 -5.19 4.48 2.67
CA VAL A 79 -5.54 4.21 4.07
C VAL A 79 -6.05 5.50 4.71
N SER A 80 -7.21 5.44 5.36
CA SER A 80 -7.78 6.58 6.06
C SER A 80 -7.02 6.91 7.35
N MET A 81 -7.12 8.16 7.81
CA MET A 81 -6.53 8.55 9.10
C MET A 81 -7.09 7.72 10.26
N LYS A 82 -8.37 7.37 10.23
CA LYS A 82 -8.99 6.51 11.24
C LYS A 82 -8.34 5.13 11.28
N GLN A 83 -8.23 4.45 10.13
CA GLN A 83 -7.56 3.14 10.06
C GLN A 83 -6.11 3.20 10.56
N LEU A 84 -5.40 4.28 10.26
CA LEU A 84 -4.02 4.47 10.71
C LEU A 84 -3.94 4.61 12.24
N ILE A 85 -4.85 5.38 12.85
CA ILE A 85 -4.95 5.54 14.31
C ILE A 85 -5.36 4.21 14.96
N ASP A 86 -6.39 3.54 14.43
CA ASP A 86 -6.87 2.26 14.96
C ASP A 86 -5.76 1.18 14.97
N ILE A 87 -4.94 1.11 13.91
CA ILE A 87 -3.78 0.21 13.86
C ILE A 87 -2.74 0.58 14.92
N ALA A 88 -2.44 1.87 15.10
CA ALA A 88 -1.49 2.33 16.10
C ALA A 88 -1.96 2.03 17.53
N ASP A 89 -3.24 2.24 17.83
CA ASP A 89 -3.83 2.00 19.16
C ASP A 89 -3.83 0.51 19.54
N THR A 90 -3.80 -0.40 18.57
CA THR A 90 -3.65 -1.84 18.80
C THR A 90 -2.20 -2.29 19.02
N GLY A 91 -1.23 -1.38 18.99
CA GLY A 91 0.20 -1.70 19.12
C GLY A 91 0.79 -2.37 17.87
N ASN A 92 0.02 -2.43 16.78
CA ASN A 92 0.45 -3.02 15.52
C ASN A 92 1.25 -2.01 14.68
N ILE A 93 2.01 -2.54 13.71
CA ILE A 93 2.81 -1.74 12.79
C ILE A 93 2.16 -1.78 11.41
N MET A 94 2.04 -0.62 10.77
CA MET A 94 1.59 -0.51 9.39
C MET A 94 2.44 -1.42 8.48
N PRO A 95 1.82 -2.26 7.61
CA PRO A 95 2.57 -3.08 6.69
C PRO A 95 3.44 -2.20 5.78
N PRO A 96 4.57 -2.70 5.26
CA PRO A 96 5.46 -1.90 4.43
C PRO A 96 4.76 -1.45 3.14
N LYS A 97 5.07 -0.23 2.68
CA LYS A 97 4.63 0.32 1.39
C LYS A 97 3.11 0.50 1.25
N THR A 98 2.41 0.65 2.37
CA THR A 98 0.95 0.80 2.43
C THR A 98 0.46 2.24 2.49
N THR A 99 1.33 3.19 2.85
CA THR A 99 0.98 4.61 3.00
C THR A 99 2.02 5.51 2.34
N TRP A 100 1.55 6.67 1.87
CA TRP A 100 2.38 7.77 1.38
C TRP A 100 1.98 9.05 2.09
N PHE A 101 2.90 9.65 2.84
CA PHE A 101 2.69 10.93 3.52
C PHE A 101 3.23 12.09 2.72
N GLU A 102 2.44 13.16 2.63
CA GLU A 102 2.82 14.42 2.00
C GLU A 102 2.42 15.63 2.87
N PRO A 103 3.35 16.55 3.20
CA PRO A 103 4.79 16.44 2.95
C PRO A 103 5.39 15.27 3.75
N LYS A 104 6.49 14.70 3.27
CA LYS A 104 7.25 13.76 4.10
C LYS A 104 7.63 14.48 5.39
N LEU A 105 7.43 13.81 6.53
CA LEU A 105 7.85 14.32 7.83
C LEU A 105 9.32 14.72 7.71
N ARG A 106 9.60 16.00 7.96
CA ARG A 106 10.98 16.48 8.01
C ARG A 106 11.64 15.81 9.20
N SER A 107 12.63 14.96 8.94
CA SER A 107 13.50 14.41 9.98
C SER A 107 14.19 15.57 10.70
N GLY A 108 14.19 15.59 12.04
CA GLY A 108 14.94 16.60 12.82
C GLY A 108 14.23 17.24 14.00
N VAL A 109 13.04 16.79 14.40
CA VAL A 109 12.44 17.24 15.67
C VAL A 109 13.21 16.58 16.82
N VAL A 110 14.01 17.38 17.53
CA VAL A 110 14.68 16.99 18.77
C VAL A 110 13.80 17.44 19.94
N ILE A 111 13.29 16.50 20.72
CA ILE A 111 12.60 16.79 21.97
C ILE A 111 13.62 16.64 23.10
N HIS A 112 14.03 17.76 23.69
CA HIS A 112 14.79 17.75 24.94
C HIS A 112 13.82 18.10 26.08
N SER A 113 13.38 17.08 26.81
CA SER A 113 12.60 17.30 28.04
C SER A 113 13.56 17.78 29.12
N PHE A 114 13.33 18.98 29.63
CA PHE A 114 13.89 19.38 30.91
C PHE A 114 13.06 18.69 31.99
N ALA A 115 13.66 17.75 32.70
CA ALA A 115 13.09 17.30 33.97
C ALA A 115 13.29 18.43 35.00
N GLU A 116 12.27 18.69 35.82
CA GLU A 116 12.48 19.33 37.14
C GLU A 116 13.07 18.31 38.12
#